data_AF-A0A1I0T1T8-F1
#
_entry.id   AF-A0A1I0T1T8-F1
#
_cell.length_a   1.000
_cell.length_b   1.000
_cell.length_c   1.000
_cell.angle_alpha   90.00
_cell.angle_beta   90.00
_cell.angle_gamma   90.00
#
_symmetry.space_group_name_H-M   'P 1'
#
loop_
_entity.id
_entity.type
_entity.pdbx_description
1 polymer ?
#
loop_
_entity_poly.entity_id
_entity_poly.type
_entity_poly.pdbx_seq_one_letter_code
_entity_poly.pdbx_strand_id
1 'polypeptide(L)'
;MKRKMILFAALLLFLSSCAPNFGGEEVVQEKDNKEQKAVIPKYNISDSYYRIVLPFKVSGARGEVVEDLNTRLDVDEFETGLMRLAQDRFSPEEYLFQEGQYLDKKTVKRWLERKRTPSQLKKEKMKPSENVGLNPPISDNGTNEEKNKKSPIYLASILEHDYLVKTSDNKVKLGGVVLGLALNSVHYYETEQGYPREVKISDKVIEREGKRIAAEVLSRIRDMKKLKDVPITIALFKQAPKSSVIPGNFFAITHVDEGSNTIDEWQSVNEEYYLFPSDEAQKNHRDDWLKFNNFKSDIEEFFPNYTGVVGKALYRDDQLQQLTINISLPFYGKAEVVGFTQYVTGLVMEKFPDYINVNVYISSTGGPESIIVRQAKADKPFVHIYQ
;
A
#
# COMPACT_ATOMS: atom_id res chain seq x y z
N MET A 1 38.28 53.08 -1.85
CA MET A 1 37.97 51.64 -1.74
C MET A 1 36.72 51.33 -0.90
N LYS A 2 36.42 52.05 0.20
CA LYS A 2 35.26 51.77 1.06
C LYS A 2 33.86 51.95 0.42
N ARG A 3 33.69 52.85 -0.56
CA ARG A 3 32.39 53.06 -1.25
C ARG A 3 32.05 52.00 -2.32
N LYS A 4 33.05 51.34 -2.92
CA LYS A 4 32.84 50.25 -3.90
C LYS A 4 32.53 48.91 -3.24
N MET A 5 32.93 48.75 -1.97
CA MET A 5 32.69 47.53 -1.18
C MET A 5 31.23 47.43 -0.68
N ILE A 6 30.56 48.57 -0.46
CA ILE A 6 29.14 48.62 -0.05
C ILE A 6 28.20 48.29 -1.22
N LEU A 7 28.56 48.69 -2.46
CA LEU A 7 27.79 48.31 -3.65
C LEU A 7 27.86 46.81 -3.96
N PHE A 8 28.99 46.16 -3.65
CA PHE A 8 29.16 44.72 -3.87
C PHE A 8 28.41 43.88 -2.82
N ALA A 9 28.30 44.38 -1.58
CA ALA A 9 27.51 43.74 -0.53
C ALA A 9 25.98 43.87 -0.75
N ALA A 10 25.52 44.97 -1.36
CA ALA A 10 24.11 45.14 -1.72
C ALA A 10 23.68 44.26 -2.92
N LEU A 11 24.61 43.94 -3.83
CA LEU A 11 24.33 43.08 -4.99
C LEU A 11 24.29 41.58 -4.63
N LEU A 12 24.95 41.16 -3.55
CA LEU A 12 24.93 39.79 -3.05
C LEU A 12 23.65 39.44 -2.28
N LEU A 13 22.86 40.44 -1.85
CA LEU A 13 21.57 40.22 -1.19
C LEU A 13 20.40 39.99 -2.17
N PHE A 14 20.62 40.13 -3.49
CA PHE A 14 19.63 39.83 -4.52
C PHE A 14 19.83 38.46 -5.18
N LEU A 15 20.80 37.66 -4.74
CA LEU A 15 21.08 36.32 -5.29
C LEU A 15 20.52 35.15 -4.47
N SER A 16 19.66 35.42 -3.48
CA SER A 16 19.00 34.36 -2.70
C SER A 16 17.66 33.88 -3.25
N SER A 17 17.24 34.33 -4.44
CA SER A 17 15.98 33.88 -5.06
C SER A 17 16.23 33.27 -6.43
N CYS A 18 16.46 31.96 -6.43
CA CYS A 18 16.18 31.04 -7.54
C CYS A 18 16.14 29.62 -6.97
N ALA A 19 15.20 29.37 -6.04
CA ALA A 19 14.69 28.01 -5.93
C ALA A 19 13.89 27.76 -7.23
N PRO A 20 14.01 26.59 -7.89
CA PRO A 20 13.24 26.31 -9.08
C PRO A 20 11.75 26.42 -8.71
N ASN A 21 11.03 27.30 -9.40
CA ASN A 21 9.60 27.45 -9.21
C ASN A 21 8.91 26.20 -9.78
N PHE A 22 8.79 25.15 -8.96
CA PHE A 22 8.11 23.90 -9.30
C PHE A 22 6.58 24.05 -9.43
N GLY A 23 6.08 25.29 -9.54
CA GLY A 23 4.67 25.57 -9.72
C GLY A 23 3.82 25.06 -8.55
N GLY A 24 4.34 25.01 -7.33
CA GLY A 24 3.63 24.59 -6.12
C GLY A 24 3.29 25.75 -5.17
N GLU A 25 2.52 25.47 -4.13
CA GLU A 25 2.28 26.41 -3.04
C GLU A 25 3.34 26.26 -1.94
N GLU A 26 4.00 27.35 -1.54
CA GLU A 26 4.95 27.33 -0.42
C GLU A 26 4.20 27.37 0.92
N VAL A 27 4.55 26.44 1.80
CA VAL A 27 4.00 26.32 3.16
C VAL A 27 5.12 26.09 4.17
N VAL A 28 4.82 26.26 5.45
CA VAL A 28 5.76 25.99 6.54
C VAL A 28 5.37 24.71 7.27
N GLN A 29 6.29 23.75 7.38
CA GLN A 29 6.10 22.57 8.20
C GLN A 29 6.95 22.67 9.46
N GLU A 30 6.35 22.46 10.63
CA GLU A 30 7.07 22.42 11.88
C GLU A 30 7.56 20.99 12.17
N LYS A 31 8.87 20.82 12.33
CA LYS A 31 9.49 19.54 12.74
C LYS A 31 10.49 19.79 13.86
N ASP A 32 10.30 19.12 14.99
CA ASP A 32 11.19 19.22 16.17
C ASP A 32 11.41 20.67 16.64
N ASN A 33 10.33 21.46 16.70
CA ASN A 33 10.33 22.88 17.04
C ASN A 33 11.18 23.76 16.10
N LYS A 34 11.40 23.31 14.85
CA LYS A 34 12.02 24.07 13.78
C LYS A 34 11.07 24.21 12.61
N GLU A 35 10.93 25.44 12.13
CA GLU A 35 10.19 25.72 10.91
C GLU A 35 11.02 25.35 9.68
N GLN A 36 10.44 24.58 8.78
CA GLN A 36 11.04 24.19 7.51
C GLN A 36 10.11 24.63 6.38
N LYS A 37 10.70 25.21 5.33
CA LYS A 37 9.95 25.48 4.09
C LYS A 37 9.57 24.15 3.44
N ALA A 38 8.32 24.07 3.02
CA ALA A 38 7.76 22.95 2.30
C ALA A 38 6.97 23.44 1.08
N VAL A 39 6.78 22.56 0.11
CA VAL A 39 6.05 22.86 -1.13
C VAL A 39 4.96 21.82 -1.32
N ILE A 40 3.74 22.28 -1.58
CA ILE A 40 2.62 21.45 -2.00
C ILE A 40 2.55 21.50 -3.53
N PRO A 41 2.74 20.39 -4.25
CA PRO A 41 2.58 20.35 -5.70
C PRO A 41 1.16 20.80 -6.10
N LYS A 42 1.05 21.60 -7.18
CA LYS A 42 -0.27 21.97 -7.72
C LYS A 42 -0.99 20.81 -8.39
N TYR A 43 -0.24 19.87 -8.95
CA TYR A 43 -0.80 18.75 -9.69
C TYR A 43 -0.98 17.55 -8.77
N ASN A 44 -2.18 16.98 -8.78
CA ASN A 44 -2.45 15.66 -8.22
C ASN A 44 -2.54 14.65 -9.37
N ILE A 45 -2.01 13.44 -9.20
CA ILE A 45 -1.97 12.43 -10.27
C ILE A 45 -3.38 11.93 -10.60
N SER A 46 -4.20 11.71 -9.57
CA SER A 46 -5.61 11.37 -9.66
C SER A 46 -6.29 11.62 -8.31
N ASP A 47 -7.62 11.69 -8.30
CA ASP A 47 -8.40 11.85 -7.06
C ASP A 47 -8.19 10.70 -6.06
N SER A 48 -7.75 9.53 -6.54
CA SER A 48 -7.39 8.38 -5.70
C SER A 48 -6.03 8.48 -4.99
N TYR A 49 -5.25 9.54 -5.23
CA TYR A 49 -3.97 9.78 -4.60
C TYR A 49 -3.95 11.13 -3.87
N TYR A 50 -3.07 11.24 -2.89
CA TYR A 50 -2.85 12.46 -2.14
C TYR A 50 -1.66 13.23 -2.72
N ARG A 51 -1.73 14.57 -2.65
CA ARG A 51 -0.57 15.42 -2.90
C ARG A 51 0.48 15.19 -1.81
N ILE A 52 1.73 15.01 -2.22
CA ILE A 52 2.85 14.74 -1.31
C ILE A 52 3.54 16.04 -0.94
N VAL A 53 3.82 16.24 0.35
CA VAL A 53 4.57 17.43 0.83
C VAL A 53 6.05 17.29 0.49
N LEU A 54 6.62 18.33 -0.14
CA LEU A 54 8.04 18.41 -0.50
C LEU A 54 8.83 19.31 0.49
N PRO A 55 10.13 19.06 0.75
CA PRO A 55 10.92 17.98 0.19
C PRO A 55 10.43 16.62 0.66
N PHE A 56 10.52 15.62 -0.23
CA PHE A 56 10.05 14.27 0.06
C PHE A 56 10.73 13.72 1.32
N LYS A 57 9.92 13.36 2.31
CA LYS A 57 10.38 12.79 3.57
C LYS A 57 10.15 11.29 3.53
N VAL A 58 11.26 10.59 3.37
CA VAL A 58 11.34 9.14 3.41
C VAL A 58 10.85 8.63 4.77
N SER A 59 10.17 7.48 4.76
CA SER A 59 9.68 6.77 5.94
C SER A 59 10.79 6.51 6.96
N GLY A 60 10.45 6.64 8.24
CA GLY A 60 11.31 6.20 9.35
C GLY A 60 11.63 4.69 9.30
N ALA A 61 10.75 3.90 8.67
CA ALA A 61 10.87 2.45 8.50
C ALA A 61 11.09 2.04 7.04
N ARG A 62 11.73 2.89 6.22
CA ARG A 62 11.94 2.63 4.79
C ARG A 62 12.50 1.23 4.50
N GLY A 63 11.83 0.53 3.58
CA GLY A 63 12.23 -0.78 3.07
C GLY A 63 11.80 -1.96 3.94
N GLU A 64 11.23 -1.72 5.13
CA GLU A 64 10.78 -2.78 6.03
C GLU A 64 9.68 -3.65 5.40
N VAL A 65 8.66 -3.02 4.82
CA VAL A 65 7.56 -3.72 4.14
C VAL A 65 8.08 -4.63 3.01
N VAL A 66 9.13 -4.23 2.30
CA VAL A 66 9.75 -5.04 1.23
C VAL A 66 10.54 -6.22 1.79
N GLU A 67 11.15 -6.08 2.97
CA GLU A 67 11.89 -7.15 3.65
C GLU A 67 10.95 -8.22 4.23
N ASP A 68 9.76 -7.83 4.71
CA ASP A 68 8.90 -8.68 5.53
C ASP A 68 7.75 -9.36 4.78
N LEU A 69 7.24 -8.74 3.71
CA LEU A 69 6.10 -9.27 2.99
C LEU A 69 6.49 -10.38 2.00
N ASN A 70 5.59 -11.34 1.81
CA ASN A 70 5.80 -12.55 1.04
C ASN A 70 5.99 -12.29 -0.46
N THR A 71 5.23 -11.32 -1.01
CA THR A 71 5.21 -11.06 -2.45
C THR A 71 5.28 -9.56 -2.74
N ARG A 72 5.82 -9.19 -3.90
CA ARG A 72 5.78 -7.79 -4.37
C ARG A 72 4.34 -7.29 -4.53
N LEU A 73 3.43 -8.18 -4.89
CA LEU A 73 2.00 -7.90 -5.01
C LEU A 73 1.40 -7.47 -3.67
N ASP A 74 1.73 -8.18 -2.57
CA ASP A 74 1.31 -7.79 -1.22
C ASP A 74 1.88 -6.43 -0.82
N VAL A 75 3.14 -6.12 -1.17
CA VAL A 75 3.74 -4.81 -0.89
C VAL A 75 2.95 -3.70 -1.59
N ASP A 76 2.69 -3.85 -2.89
CA ASP A 76 1.92 -2.86 -3.66
C ASP A 76 0.51 -2.68 -3.08
N GLU A 77 -0.17 -3.77 -2.76
CA GLU A 77 -1.53 -3.71 -2.25
C GLU A 77 -1.60 -3.18 -0.82
N PHE A 78 -0.64 -3.54 0.02
CA PHE A 78 -0.59 -3.06 1.40
C PHE A 78 -0.36 -1.55 1.46
N GLU A 79 0.55 -1.01 0.63
CA GLU A 79 0.80 0.44 0.57
C GLU A 79 -0.38 1.19 -0.08
N THR A 80 -0.80 0.78 -1.27
CA THR A 80 -1.83 1.53 -2.02
C THR A 80 -3.24 1.30 -1.47
N GLY A 81 -3.55 0.10 -1.00
CA GLY A 81 -4.81 -0.21 -0.33
C GLY A 81 -4.96 0.52 1.02
N LEU A 82 -3.87 0.71 1.78
CA LEU A 82 -3.93 1.53 3.01
C LEU A 82 -4.23 2.99 2.69
N MET A 83 -3.70 3.51 1.58
CA MET A 83 -4.02 4.86 1.08
C MET A 83 -5.46 4.96 0.57
N ARG A 84 -5.98 3.90 -0.08
CA ARG A 84 -7.39 3.81 -0.51
C ARG A 84 -8.33 3.86 0.70
N LEU A 85 -8.07 3.05 1.72
CA LEU A 85 -8.89 3.02 2.95
C LEU A 85 -8.80 4.31 3.77
N ALA A 86 -7.68 5.02 3.72
CA ALA A 86 -7.53 6.29 4.43
C ALA A 86 -8.50 7.38 3.93
N GLN A 87 -8.94 7.31 2.67
CA GLN A 87 -9.83 8.30 2.06
C GLN A 87 -11.20 8.37 2.73
N ASP A 88 -11.64 7.30 3.37
CA ASP A 88 -12.91 7.26 4.11
C ASP A 88 -12.94 8.29 5.26
N ARG A 89 -11.78 8.61 5.84
CA ARG A 89 -11.65 9.59 6.95
C ARG A 89 -10.84 10.84 6.58
N PHE A 90 -9.88 10.72 5.67
CA PHE A 90 -8.95 11.78 5.31
C PHE A 90 -9.09 12.12 3.83
N SER A 91 -9.98 13.04 3.45
CA SER A 91 -10.19 13.38 2.04
C SER A 91 -8.90 13.87 1.36
N PRO A 92 -8.53 13.39 0.16
CA PRO A 92 -7.35 13.87 -0.58
C PRO A 92 -7.46 15.33 -1.06
N GLU A 93 -8.66 15.92 -1.00
CA GLU A 93 -8.87 17.34 -1.24
C GLU A 93 -8.33 18.20 -0.08
N GLU A 94 -8.53 17.73 1.15
CA GLU A 94 -8.22 18.46 2.39
C GLU A 94 -6.88 18.07 3.00
N TYR A 95 -6.49 16.80 2.83
CA TYR A 95 -5.30 16.21 3.43
C TYR A 95 -4.19 16.03 2.40
N LEU A 96 -2.95 16.07 2.89
CA LEU A 96 -1.73 15.83 2.15
C LEU A 96 -1.08 14.56 2.71
N PHE A 97 -0.37 13.83 1.86
CA PHE A 97 0.30 12.60 2.27
C PHE A 97 1.77 12.84 2.61
N GLN A 98 2.21 12.11 3.62
CA GLN A 98 3.61 11.94 3.96
C GLN A 98 3.84 10.48 4.40
N GLU A 99 4.97 9.88 3.99
CA GLU A 99 5.36 8.58 4.53
C GLU A 99 5.62 8.66 6.03
N GLY A 100 5.31 7.60 6.78
CA GLY A 100 5.35 7.57 8.23
C GLY A 100 6.68 8.04 8.83
N GLN A 101 6.61 9.00 9.74
CA GLN A 101 7.76 9.63 10.38
C GLN A 101 7.94 9.26 11.85
N TYR A 102 6.97 8.60 12.46
CA TYR A 102 6.92 8.42 13.91
C TYR A 102 7.44 7.04 14.34
N LEU A 103 7.14 5.99 13.58
CA LEU A 103 7.70 4.66 13.76
C LEU A 103 8.99 4.51 12.94
N ASP A 104 10.12 4.46 13.64
CA ASP A 104 11.41 4.19 13.00
C ASP A 104 11.63 2.68 12.76
N LYS A 105 12.54 2.35 11.83
CA LYS A 105 12.88 0.97 11.45
C LYS A 105 13.24 0.10 12.67
N LYS A 106 13.94 0.67 13.65
CA LYS A 106 14.34 -0.04 14.86
C LYS A 106 13.13 -0.41 15.72
N THR A 107 12.17 0.50 15.86
CA THR A 107 10.93 0.30 16.62
C THR A 107 10.07 -0.74 15.93
N VAL A 108 9.86 -0.62 14.62
CA VAL A 108 9.09 -1.60 13.84
C VAL A 108 9.73 -2.99 13.97
N LYS A 109 11.03 -3.16 13.69
CA LYS A 109 11.72 -4.46 13.84
C LYS A 109 11.50 -5.08 15.22
N ARG A 110 11.68 -4.30 16.28
CA ARG A 110 11.48 -4.79 17.66
C ARG A 110 10.04 -5.19 17.96
N TRP A 111 9.06 -4.53 17.34
CA TRP A 111 7.66 -4.88 17.48
C TRP A 111 7.31 -6.15 16.69
N LEU A 112 7.93 -6.36 15.53
CA LEU A 112 7.76 -7.57 14.71
C LEU A 112 8.38 -8.82 15.34
N GLU A 113 9.36 -8.66 16.24
CA GLU A 113 9.94 -9.80 16.94
C GLU A 113 8.91 -10.61 17.76
N ARG A 114 9.25 -11.86 18.04
CA ARG A 114 8.56 -12.66 19.05
C ARG A 114 8.79 -12.05 20.43
N LYS A 115 7.77 -12.02 21.27
CA LYS A 115 7.97 -11.83 22.70
C LYS A 115 8.88 -12.94 23.24
N ARG A 116 9.76 -12.63 24.18
CA ARG A 116 10.63 -13.61 24.85
C ARG A 116 9.97 -14.18 26.10
N THR A 117 10.22 -15.46 26.37
CA THR A 117 9.86 -16.09 27.65
C THR A 117 10.75 -15.54 28.78
N PRO A 118 10.36 -15.67 30.07
CA PRO A 118 11.22 -15.26 31.19
C PRO A 118 12.59 -15.95 31.19
N SER A 119 12.67 -17.19 30.69
CA SER A 119 13.93 -17.92 30.55
C SER A 119 14.81 -17.32 29.46
N GLN A 120 14.22 -17.03 28.28
CA GLN A 120 14.90 -16.39 27.16
C GLN A 120 15.43 -15.00 27.55
N LEU A 121 14.65 -14.19 28.28
CA LEU A 121 15.10 -12.88 28.77
C LEU A 121 16.36 -12.98 29.63
N LYS A 122 16.41 -13.95 30.55
CA LYS A 122 17.60 -14.18 31.39
C LYS A 122 18.81 -14.59 30.56
N LYS A 123 18.62 -15.49 29.60
CA LYS A 123 19.68 -15.99 28.70
C LYS A 123 20.23 -14.89 27.80
N GLU A 124 19.35 -14.07 27.23
CA GLU A 124 19.67 -12.94 26.35
C GLU A 124 20.13 -11.68 27.13
N LYS A 125 20.08 -11.71 28.47
CA LYS A 125 20.37 -10.57 29.35
C LYS A 125 19.53 -9.32 29.01
N MET A 126 18.31 -9.55 28.54
CA MET A 126 17.37 -8.51 28.14
C MET A 126 16.47 -8.10 29.30
N LYS A 127 16.24 -6.80 29.48
CA LYS A 127 15.33 -6.28 30.50
C LYS A 127 13.87 -6.52 30.09
N PRO A 128 12.93 -6.71 31.04
CA PRO A 128 11.51 -6.85 30.72
C PRO A 128 10.94 -5.68 29.89
N SER A 129 11.41 -4.45 30.13
CA SER A 129 11.01 -3.26 29.35
C SER A 129 11.50 -3.27 27.90
N GLU A 130 12.45 -4.13 27.56
CA GLU A 130 12.97 -4.28 26.20
C GLU A 130 12.20 -5.36 25.41
N ASN A 131 11.42 -6.20 26.09
CA ASN A 131 10.65 -7.31 25.53
C ASN A 131 9.33 -6.87 24.89
N VAL A 132 9.45 -6.10 23.81
CA VAL A 132 8.32 -5.43 23.14
C VAL A 132 7.79 -6.18 21.92
N GLY A 133 8.27 -7.40 21.63
CA GLY A 133 7.77 -8.19 20.51
C GLY A 133 6.27 -8.47 20.58
N LEU A 134 5.57 -8.28 19.46
CA LEU A 134 4.11 -8.45 19.33
C LEU A 134 3.72 -9.86 18.91
N ASN A 135 4.65 -10.60 18.31
CA ASN A 135 4.44 -12.01 17.96
C ASN A 135 4.56 -12.92 19.19
N PRO A 136 3.89 -14.09 19.20
CA PRO A 136 3.86 -14.94 20.38
C PRO A 136 5.25 -15.52 20.70
N PRO A 137 5.56 -15.74 21.99
CA PRO A 137 6.79 -16.40 22.38
C PRO A 137 6.83 -17.82 21.85
N ILE A 138 8.02 -18.25 21.46
CA ILE A 138 8.28 -19.63 21.08
C ILE A 138 8.70 -20.41 22.32
N SER A 139 8.15 -21.63 22.48
CA SER A 139 8.50 -22.52 23.60
C SER A 139 9.98 -22.88 23.58
N ASP A 140 10.59 -23.00 24.76
CA ASP A 140 11.97 -23.49 24.90
C ASP A 140 12.08 -25.00 24.65
N ASN A 141 10.96 -25.73 24.82
CA ASN A 141 10.88 -27.19 24.70
C ASN A 141 10.09 -27.64 23.45
N GLY A 142 10.38 -28.84 22.96
CA GLY A 142 9.74 -29.47 21.80
C GLY A 142 10.52 -29.28 20.50
N THR A 143 10.03 -29.91 19.44
CA THR A 143 10.54 -29.74 18.08
C THR A 143 10.13 -28.39 17.48
N ASN A 144 10.85 -27.91 16.46
CA ASN A 144 10.50 -26.71 15.70
C ASN A 144 9.09 -26.80 15.13
N GLU A 145 8.68 -27.99 14.69
CA GLU A 145 7.32 -28.24 14.19
C GLU A 145 6.26 -28.01 15.28
N GLU A 146 6.43 -28.63 16.45
CA GLU A 146 5.50 -28.45 17.58
C GLU A 146 5.47 -26.99 18.06
N LYS A 147 6.63 -26.34 18.12
CA LYS A 147 6.79 -24.96 18.55
C LYS A 147 6.09 -23.98 17.61
N ASN A 148 6.33 -24.09 16.31
CA ASN A 148 5.78 -23.16 15.31
C ASN A 148 4.29 -23.41 15.04
N LYS A 149 3.80 -24.65 15.18
CA LYS A 149 2.35 -24.93 15.14
C LYS A 149 1.59 -24.28 16.30
N LYS A 150 2.18 -24.23 17.50
CA LYS A 150 1.58 -23.61 18.69
C LYS A 150 1.70 -22.09 18.69
N SER A 151 2.82 -21.57 18.21
CA SER A 151 3.13 -20.14 18.22
C SER A 151 3.58 -19.68 16.83
N PRO A 152 2.70 -19.62 15.82
CA PRO A 152 3.07 -19.07 14.51
C PRO A 152 3.39 -17.57 14.60
N ILE A 153 4.10 -17.02 13.62
CA ILE A 153 4.28 -15.56 13.48
C ILE A 153 3.01 -15.01 12.82
N TYR A 154 2.25 -14.22 13.56
CA TYR A 154 1.01 -13.60 13.08
C TYR A 154 1.29 -12.29 12.36
N LEU A 155 2.09 -11.38 12.94
CA LEU A 155 2.40 -10.08 12.38
C LEU A 155 3.65 -10.16 11.52
N ALA A 156 3.51 -9.87 10.24
CA ALA A 156 4.60 -9.81 9.28
C ALA A 156 5.23 -8.42 9.22
N SER A 157 4.42 -7.37 9.07
CA SER A 157 4.91 -6.00 8.93
C SER A 157 3.94 -4.96 9.50
N ILE A 158 4.44 -3.74 9.73
CA ILE A 158 3.68 -2.56 10.14
C ILE A 158 4.02 -1.42 9.20
N LEU A 159 3.01 -0.75 8.68
CA LEU A 159 3.16 0.43 7.83
C LEU A 159 2.47 1.63 8.48
N GLU A 160 3.09 2.81 8.37
CA GLU A 160 2.56 4.08 8.86
C GLU A 160 2.47 5.07 7.71
N HIS A 161 1.29 5.69 7.57
CA HIS A 161 1.02 6.84 6.71
C HIS A 161 0.64 8.05 7.58
N ASP A 162 1.25 9.19 7.30
CA ASP A 162 0.95 10.46 7.95
C ASP A 162 0.11 11.34 7.02
N TYR A 163 -1.04 11.81 7.52
CA TYR A 163 -1.92 12.71 6.79
C TYR A 163 -1.86 14.10 7.40
N LEU A 164 -1.43 15.07 6.60
CA LEU A 164 -1.21 16.45 7.04
C LEU A 164 -2.35 17.35 6.57
N VAL A 165 -2.70 18.35 7.37
CA VAL A 165 -3.66 19.39 7.01
C VAL A 165 -2.98 20.74 6.94
N LYS A 166 -3.40 21.55 5.97
CA LYS A 166 -3.00 22.96 5.89
C LYS A 166 -3.80 23.78 6.90
N THR A 167 -3.12 24.68 7.62
CA THR A 167 -3.75 25.65 8.52
C THR A 167 -3.91 27.01 7.85
N SER A 168 -4.69 27.90 8.47
CA SER A 168 -4.91 29.28 8.02
C SER A 168 -3.63 30.09 7.84
N ASP A 169 -2.57 29.73 8.57
CA ASP A 169 -1.32 30.49 8.62
C ASP A 169 -0.28 29.98 7.60
N ASN A 170 -0.74 29.30 6.54
CA ASN A 170 0.10 28.61 5.56
C ASN A 170 1.09 27.61 6.19
N LYS A 171 0.70 27.02 7.32
CA LYS A 171 1.45 25.91 7.94
C LYS A 171 0.82 24.58 7.58
N VAL A 172 1.61 23.51 7.60
CA VAL A 172 1.09 22.13 7.54
C VAL A 172 1.38 21.42 8.85
N LYS A 173 0.35 20.77 9.41
CA LYS A 173 0.43 20.01 10.66
C LYS A 173 -0.12 18.61 10.47
N LEU A 174 0.28 17.68 11.34
CA LEU A 174 -0.29 16.34 11.37
C LEU A 174 -1.78 16.43 11.71
N GLY A 175 -2.62 15.87 10.83
CA GLY A 175 -4.07 15.79 10.99
C GLY A 175 -4.58 14.36 11.24
N GLY A 176 -3.76 13.34 10.99
CA GLY A 176 -4.11 11.95 11.26
C GLY A 176 -2.96 10.98 10.95
N VAL A 177 -3.00 9.81 11.57
CA VAL A 177 -2.09 8.69 11.27
C VAL A 177 -2.92 7.48 10.87
N VAL A 178 -2.48 6.77 9.82
CA VAL A 178 -3.06 5.50 9.41
C VAL A 178 -2.00 4.42 9.51
N LEU A 179 -2.36 3.32 10.16
CA LEU A 179 -1.48 2.19 10.40
C LEU A 179 -2.01 0.95 9.69
N GLY A 180 -1.18 0.33 8.86
CA GLY A 180 -1.42 -1.00 8.33
C GLY A 180 -0.75 -2.05 9.21
N LEU A 181 -1.46 -3.13 9.52
CA LEU A 181 -0.88 -4.33 10.15
C LEU A 181 -1.01 -5.51 9.20
N ALA A 182 0.10 -5.93 8.61
CA ALA A 182 0.14 -7.07 7.70
C ALA A 182 0.29 -8.38 8.48
N LEU A 183 -0.67 -9.28 8.30
CA LEU A 183 -0.79 -10.53 9.04
C LEU A 183 -0.60 -11.73 8.11
N ASN A 184 0.15 -12.72 8.58
CA ASN A 184 0.40 -13.95 7.82
C ASN A 184 -0.84 -14.83 7.74
N SER A 185 -1.22 -15.21 6.53
CA SER A 185 -2.12 -16.36 6.28
C SER A 185 -1.40 -17.70 6.41
N VAL A 186 -0.09 -17.70 6.14
CA VAL A 186 0.80 -18.87 6.23
C VAL A 186 2.08 -18.47 6.96
N HIS A 187 2.40 -19.21 8.02
CA HIS A 187 3.67 -19.07 8.75
C HIS A 187 4.68 -20.11 8.23
N TYR A 188 5.76 -19.63 7.62
CA TYR A 188 6.83 -20.46 7.08
C TYR A 188 7.96 -20.61 8.10
N TYR A 189 8.49 -21.82 8.25
CA TYR A 189 9.60 -22.12 9.16
C TYR A 189 10.38 -23.35 8.68
N GLU A 190 11.49 -23.65 9.33
CA GLU A 190 12.30 -24.83 9.03
C GLU A 190 12.33 -25.80 10.22
N THR A 191 12.40 -27.10 9.92
CA THR A 191 12.72 -28.12 10.94
C THR A 191 14.16 -27.95 11.41
N GLU A 192 14.56 -28.69 12.45
CA GLU A 192 15.93 -28.70 12.95
C GLU A 192 16.97 -29.09 11.89
N GLN A 193 16.55 -29.84 10.87
CA GLN A 193 17.39 -30.28 9.75
C GLN A 193 17.36 -29.30 8.56
N GLY A 194 16.70 -28.14 8.68
CA GLY A 194 16.60 -27.13 7.62
C GLY A 194 15.54 -27.43 6.56
N TYR A 195 14.63 -28.39 6.78
CA TYR A 195 13.56 -28.65 5.81
C TYR A 195 12.44 -27.61 5.94
N PRO A 196 11.99 -27.00 4.83
CA PRO A 196 10.91 -26.02 4.88
C PRO A 196 9.58 -26.67 5.29
N ARG A 197 8.82 -25.95 6.11
CA ARG A 197 7.49 -26.30 6.59
C ARG A 197 6.61 -25.05 6.63
N GLU A 198 5.31 -25.27 6.65
CA GLU A 198 4.32 -24.22 6.75
C GLU A 198 3.25 -24.54 7.79
N VAL A 199 2.68 -23.50 8.39
CA VAL A 199 1.46 -23.56 9.19
C VAL A 199 0.45 -22.61 8.58
N LYS A 200 -0.67 -23.14 8.09
CA LYS A 200 -1.81 -22.31 7.67
C LYS A 200 -2.51 -21.76 8.91
N ILE A 201 -2.80 -20.48 8.90
CA ILE A 201 -3.50 -19.78 9.98
C ILE A 201 -4.92 -19.50 9.50
N SER A 202 -5.93 -19.89 10.27
CA SER A 202 -7.33 -19.66 9.88
C SER A 202 -7.70 -18.19 10.02
N ASP A 203 -8.62 -17.71 9.16
CA ASP A 203 -9.05 -16.31 9.17
C ASP A 203 -9.53 -15.83 10.55
N LYS A 204 -10.26 -16.68 11.28
CA LYS A 204 -10.71 -16.38 12.66
C LYS A 204 -9.56 -16.14 13.63
N VAL A 205 -8.44 -16.87 13.48
CA VAL A 205 -7.25 -16.68 14.31
C VAL A 205 -6.49 -15.44 13.87
N ILE A 206 -6.35 -15.20 12.57
CA ILE A 206 -5.73 -14.00 12.00
C ILE A 206 -6.45 -12.75 12.52
N GLU A 207 -7.78 -12.72 12.45
CA GLU A 207 -8.59 -11.61 12.92
C GLU A 207 -8.42 -11.38 14.43
N ARG A 208 -8.54 -12.44 15.23
CA ARG A 208 -8.39 -12.34 16.70
C ARG A 208 -7.03 -11.79 17.09
N GLU A 209 -5.95 -12.33 16.52
CA GLU A 209 -4.59 -11.88 16.85
C GLU A 209 -4.31 -10.49 16.28
N GLY A 210 -4.78 -10.18 15.07
CA GLY A 210 -4.67 -8.86 14.46
C GLY A 210 -5.31 -7.77 15.32
N LYS A 211 -6.55 -7.98 15.78
CA LYS A 211 -7.25 -7.05 16.68
C LYS A 211 -6.54 -6.89 18.03
N ARG A 212 -6.03 -7.99 18.60
CA ARG A 212 -5.24 -7.97 19.85
C ARG A 212 -3.95 -7.17 19.67
N ILE A 213 -3.25 -7.37 18.56
CA ILE A 213 -2.00 -6.68 18.22
C ILE A 213 -2.28 -5.20 17.98
N ALA A 214 -3.36 -4.85 17.27
CA ALA A 214 -3.78 -3.47 17.03
C ALA A 214 -4.01 -2.69 18.33
N ALA A 215 -4.68 -3.30 19.32
CA ALA A 215 -4.89 -2.67 20.63
C ALA A 215 -3.56 -2.36 21.34
N GLU A 216 -2.59 -3.29 21.28
CA GLU A 216 -1.26 -3.08 21.86
C GLU A 216 -0.45 -2.01 21.10
N VAL A 217 -0.54 -1.99 19.76
CA VAL A 217 0.07 -0.96 18.92
C VAL A 217 -0.51 0.43 19.24
N LEU A 218 -1.84 0.54 19.33
CA LEU A 218 -2.51 1.78 19.72
C LEU A 218 -2.00 2.28 21.06
N SER A 219 -1.96 1.40 22.08
CA SER A 219 -1.46 1.75 23.41
C SER A 219 -0.06 2.36 23.36
N ARG A 220 0.86 1.74 22.61
CA ARG A 220 2.24 2.23 22.49
C ARG A 220 2.33 3.55 21.75
N ILE A 221 1.48 3.75 20.75
CA ILE A 221 1.44 4.99 19.98
C ILE A 221 0.89 6.14 20.82
N ARG A 222 -0.10 5.89 21.68
CA ARG A 222 -0.62 6.91 22.61
C ARG A 222 0.41 7.35 23.66
N ASP A 223 1.38 6.50 23.99
CA ASP A 223 2.52 6.87 24.84
C ASP A 223 3.52 7.80 24.13
N MET A 224 3.46 7.90 22.80
CA MET A 224 4.31 8.81 22.03
C MET A 224 3.75 10.24 22.10
N LYS A 225 4.51 11.15 22.72
CA LYS A 225 4.09 12.54 22.96
C LYS A 225 3.49 13.26 21.73
N LYS A 226 4.00 12.99 20.53
CA LYS A 226 3.54 13.66 19.29
C LYS A 226 2.26 13.04 18.69
N LEU A 227 1.87 11.84 19.11
CA LEU A 227 0.72 11.10 18.59
C LEU A 227 -0.40 10.92 19.62
N LYS A 228 -0.22 11.45 20.84
CA LYS A 228 -1.16 11.30 21.95
C LYS A 228 -2.59 11.73 21.58
N ASP A 229 -2.73 12.87 20.92
CA ASP A 229 -4.03 13.50 20.64
C ASP A 229 -4.39 13.51 19.14
N VAL A 230 -3.74 12.66 18.33
CA VAL A 230 -3.96 12.61 16.87
C VAL A 230 -5.02 11.55 16.52
N PRO A 231 -5.93 11.76 15.56
CA PRO A 231 -6.80 10.68 15.08
C PRO A 231 -5.97 9.52 14.49
N ILE A 232 -6.26 8.28 14.88
CA ILE A 232 -5.55 7.09 14.39
C ILE A 232 -6.54 6.18 13.67
N THR A 233 -6.20 5.73 12.48
CA THR A 233 -6.90 4.62 11.80
C THR A 233 -5.99 3.41 11.77
N ILE A 234 -6.53 2.22 12.03
CA ILE A 234 -5.77 0.97 11.96
C ILE A 234 -6.51 0.02 11.01
N ALA A 235 -5.81 -0.47 9.99
CA ALA A 235 -6.33 -1.45 9.04
C ALA A 235 -5.54 -2.76 9.14
N LEU A 236 -6.26 -3.89 9.12
CA LEU A 236 -5.68 -5.23 9.15
C LEU A 236 -5.65 -5.79 7.73
N PHE A 237 -4.46 -6.22 7.31
CA PHE A 237 -4.20 -6.79 6.00
C PHE A 237 -3.85 -8.27 6.15
N LYS A 238 -4.53 -9.15 5.41
CA LYS A 238 -4.20 -10.57 5.33
C LYS A 238 -3.32 -10.79 4.11
N GLN A 239 -2.05 -11.04 4.34
CA GLN A 239 -1.08 -11.29 3.28
C GLN A 239 -1.31 -12.63 2.58
N ALA A 240 -1.06 -12.67 1.26
CA ALA A 240 -1.11 -13.90 0.48
C ALA A 240 0.03 -14.88 0.82
N PRO A 241 -0.14 -16.19 0.55
CA PRO A 241 0.97 -17.14 0.57
C PRO A 241 2.07 -16.75 -0.43
N LYS A 242 3.32 -17.18 -0.19
CA LYS A 242 4.48 -16.91 -1.08
C LYS A 242 4.30 -17.37 -2.53
N SER A 243 3.47 -18.39 -2.74
CA SER A 243 3.16 -18.95 -4.07
C SER A 243 2.01 -18.23 -4.77
N SER A 244 1.41 -17.21 -4.15
CA SER A 244 0.26 -16.52 -4.70
C SER A 244 0.64 -15.67 -5.91
N VAL A 245 -0.24 -15.67 -6.91
CA VAL A 245 -0.17 -14.84 -8.11
C VAL A 245 -1.11 -13.63 -8.04
N ILE A 246 -1.78 -13.45 -6.90
CA ILE A 246 -2.59 -12.29 -6.53
C ILE A 246 -2.17 -11.81 -5.14
N PRO A 247 -2.33 -10.52 -4.83
CA PRO A 247 -2.05 -10.02 -3.49
C PRO A 247 -3.06 -10.56 -2.47
N GLY A 248 -2.73 -10.34 -1.20
CA GLY A 248 -3.67 -10.42 -0.09
C GLY A 248 -4.68 -9.29 -0.13
N ASN A 249 -5.38 -9.10 0.99
CA ASN A 249 -6.45 -8.11 1.05
C ASN A 249 -6.62 -7.53 2.46
N PHE A 250 -7.14 -6.31 2.53
CA PHE A 250 -7.63 -5.76 3.79
C PHE A 250 -8.93 -6.46 4.19
N PHE A 251 -9.11 -6.70 5.49
CA PHE A 251 -10.30 -7.40 5.99
C PHE A 251 -10.98 -6.72 7.18
N ALA A 252 -10.30 -5.77 7.84
CA ALA A 252 -10.89 -5.01 8.93
C ALA A 252 -10.23 -3.64 9.07
N ILE A 253 -11.01 -2.64 9.48
CA ILE A 253 -10.54 -1.29 9.76
C ILE A 253 -11.20 -0.75 11.03
N THR A 254 -10.50 0.11 11.75
CA THR A 254 -11.05 0.86 12.88
C THR A 254 -10.53 2.28 12.89
N HIS A 255 -11.34 3.17 13.44
CA HIS A 255 -11.09 4.59 13.57
C HIS A 255 -11.10 4.97 15.05
N VAL A 256 -9.98 5.50 15.53
CA VAL A 256 -9.79 5.91 16.92
C VAL A 256 -9.66 7.42 16.96
N ASP A 257 -10.57 8.05 17.69
CA ASP A 257 -10.62 9.50 17.83
C ASP A 257 -9.47 10.07 18.66
N GLU A 258 -9.32 11.39 18.58
CA GLU A 258 -8.29 12.15 19.29
C GLU A 258 -8.27 11.83 20.79
N GLY A 259 -7.10 11.48 21.31
CA GLY A 259 -6.91 11.19 22.73
C GLY A 259 -7.49 9.86 23.23
N SER A 260 -8.31 9.16 22.44
CA SER A 260 -8.83 7.84 22.81
C SER A 260 -7.74 6.77 22.74
N ASN A 261 -7.69 5.91 23.75
CA ASN A 261 -6.77 4.77 23.81
C ASN A 261 -7.50 3.41 23.73
N THR A 262 -8.77 3.43 23.32
CA THR A 262 -9.58 2.22 23.16
C THR A 262 -10.01 2.07 21.71
N ILE A 263 -10.13 0.81 21.29
CA ILE A 263 -10.73 0.45 20.01
C ILE A 263 -12.16 -0.01 20.32
N ASP A 264 -13.12 0.83 19.96
CA ASP A 264 -14.52 0.61 20.35
C ASP A 264 -15.24 -0.29 19.35
N GLU A 265 -14.99 -0.09 18.04
CA GLU A 265 -15.61 -0.87 16.97
C GLU A 265 -14.64 -1.21 15.84
N TRP A 266 -14.95 -2.28 15.11
CA TRP A 266 -14.26 -2.68 13.89
C TRP A 266 -15.28 -2.77 12.76
N GLN A 267 -14.93 -2.17 11.63
CA GLN A 267 -15.66 -2.32 10.38
C GLN A 267 -15.00 -3.41 9.55
N SER A 268 -15.81 -4.32 9.01
CA SER A 268 -15.32 -5.33 8.07
C SER A 268 -15.00 -4.67 6.73
N VAL A 269 -13.90 -5.09 6.12
CA VAL A 269 -13.52 -4.72 4.75
C VAL A 269 -13.65 -5.99 3.91
N ASN A 270 -14.54 -6.02 2.93
CA ASN A 270 -14.67 -7.16 2.04
C ASN A 270 -13.97 -6.85 0.71
N GLU A 271 -12.64 -7.00 0.67
CA GLU A 271 -11.86 -6.87 -0.56
C GLU A 271 -11.30 -8.23 -1.00
N GLU A 272 -11.45 -8.56 -2.28
CA GLU A 272 -10.94 -9.81 -2.85
C GLU A 272 -10.34 -9.61 -4.23
N TYR A 273 -9.32 -10.41 -4.54
CA TYR A 273 -8.66 -10.42 -5.84
C TYR A 273 -8.93 -11.72 -6.58
N TYR A 274 -9.25 -11.61 -7.87
CA TYR A 274 -9.45 -12.75 -8.75
C TYR A 274 -8.65 -12.60 -10.05
N LEU A 275 -8.13 -13.71 -10.55
CA LEU A 275 -7.56 -13.75 -11.90
C LEU A 275 -8.61 -14.18 -12.92
N PHE A 276 -8.50 -13.61 -14.11
CA PHE A 276 -9.33 -13.93 -15.24
C PHE A 276 -8.46 -14.37 -16.44
N PRO A 277 -8.80 -15.50 -17.09
CA PRO A 277 -9.72 -16.52 -16.61
C PRO A 277 -9.12 -17.34 -15.45
N SER A 278 -9.95 -17.77 -14.49
CA SER A 278 -9.59 -18.80 -13.51
C SER A 278 -10.83 -19.59 -13.06
N ASP A 279 -10.62 -20.77 -12.46
CA ASP A 279 -11.69 -21.59 -11.90
C ASP A 279 -12.37 -20.90 -10.70
N GLU A 280 -11.59 -20.20 -9.88
CA GLU A 280 -12.11 -19.40 -8.76
C GLU A 280 -13.01 -18.27 -9.25
N ALA A 281 -12.59 -17.56 -10.30
CA ALA A 281 -13.41 -16.51 -10.91
C ALA A 281 -14.68 -17.09 -11.54
N GLN A 282 -14.59 -18.24 -12.22
CA GLN A 282 -15.76 -18.91 -12.78
C GLN A 282 -16.79 -19.30 -11.70
N LYS A 283 -16.29 -19.76 -10.55
CA LYS A 283 -17.12 -20.21 -9.42
C LYS A 283 -17.78 -19.04 -8.68
N ASN A 284 -17.04 -17.98 -8.39
CA ASN A 284 -17.50 -16.89 -7.53
C ASN A 284 -18.08 -15.70 -8.30
N HIS A 285 -17.64 -15.46 -9.54
CA HIS A 285 -18.04 -14.30 -10.37
C HIS A 285 -18.29 -14.71 -11.83
N ARG A 286 -19.22 -15.66 -12.02
CA ARG A 286 -19.49 -16.31 -13.32
C ARG A 286 -19.77 -15.34 -14.47
N ASP A 287 -20.58 -14.30 -14.23
CA ASP A 287 -20.99 -13.37 -15.29
C ASP A 287 -19.81 -12.53 -15.78
N ASP A 288 -18.99 -12.03 -14.86
CA ASP A 288 -17.79 -11.28 -15.22
C ASP A 288 -16.72 -12.18 -15.84
N TRP A 289 -16.66 -13.45 -15.43
CA TRP A 289 -15.83 -14.47 -16.07
C TRP A 289 -16.24 -14.74 -17.53
N LEU A 290 -17.54 -14.83 -17.80
CA LEU A 290 -18.07 -14.98 -19.17
C LEU A 290 -17.75 -13.75 -20.03
N LYS A 291 -17.97 -12.53 -19.50
CA LYS A 291 -17.63 -11.29 -20.22
C LYS A 291 -16.13 -11.21 -20.56
N PHE A 292 -15.27 -11.55 -19.60
CA PHE A 292 -13.82 -11.56 -19.82
C PHE A 292 -13.41 -12.60 -20.86
N ASN A 293 -13.98 -13.80 -20.83
CA ASN A 293 -13.70 -14.81 -21.85
C ASN A 293 -14.19 -14.41 -23.23
N ASN A 294 -15.35 -13.76 -23.35
CA ASN A 294 -15.80 -13.21 -24.62
C ASN A 294 -14.86 -12.09 -25.11
N PHE A 295 -14.39 -11.23 -24.21
CA PHE A 295 -13.37 -10.23 -24.53
C PHE A 295 -12.08 -10.86 -25.07
N LYS A 296 -11.61 -11.92 -24.40
CA LYS A 296 -10.45 -12.70 -24.85
C LYS A 296 -10.73 -13.31 -26.21
N SER A 297 -11.82 -14.04 -26.40
CA SER A 297 -12.17 -14.69 -27.68
C SER A 297 -12.30 -13.71 -28.85
N ASP A 298 -12.84 -12.51 -28.64
CA ASP A 298 -12.95 -11.51 -29.71
C ASP A 298 -11.57 -10.99 -30.16
N ILE A 299 -10.65 -10.80 -29.22
CA ILE A 299 -9.24 -10.55 -29.57
C ILE A 299 -8.71 -11.76 -30.39
N GLU A 300 -9.24 -12.99 -30.16
CA GLU A 300 -8.66 -14.22 -30.74
C GLU A 300 -9.03 -14.43 -32.19
N GLU A 301 -10.19 -13.93 -32.53
CA GLU A 301 -10.66 -13.91 -33.90
C GLU A 301 -9.84 -12.94 -34.76
N PHE A 302 -9.47 -11.77 -34.23
CA PHE A 302 -8.77 -10.76 -35.03
C PHE A 302 -7.25 -10.96 -35.09
N PHE A 303 -6.64 -11.56 -34.05
CA PHE A 303 -5.20 -11.81 -33.97
C PHE A 303 -4.91 -13.29 -33.63
N PRO A 304 -4.95 -14.24 -34.58
CA PRO A 304 -4.80 -15.67 -34.29
C PRO A 304 -3.44 -16.06 -33.66
N ASN A 305 -3.42 -17.11 -32.83
CA ASN A 305 -2.23 -17.73 -32.16
C ASN A 305 -1.66 -17.03 -30.92
N TYR A 306 -2.50 -16.58 -30.00
CA TYR A 306 -2.05 -15.90 -28.79
C TYR A 306 -2.83 -16.37 -27.56
N THR A 307 -2.15 -16.32 -26.43
CA THR A 307 -2.63 -16.84 -25.15
C THR A 307 -2.32 -15.89 -23.99
N GLY A 308 -1.94 -14.65 -24.30
CA GLY A 308 -1.34 -13.70 -23.35
C GLY A 308 -2.31 -12.72 -22.68
N VAL A 309 -3.63 -12.97 -22.67
CA VAL A 309 -4.62 -12.07 -22.05
C VAL A 309 -4.95 -12.54 -20.64
N VAL A 310 -4.50 -11.80 -19.64
CA VAL A 310 -4.73 -12.09 -18.22
C VAL A 310 -5.32 -10.88 -17.53
N GLY A 311 -6.45 -11.07 -16.87
CA GLY A 311 -7.11 -10.06 -16.04
C GLY A 311 -6.81 -10.28 -14.56
N LYS A 312 -6.62 -9.19 -13.82
CA LYS A 312 -6.64 -9.15 -12.36
C LYS A 312 -7.76 -8.20 -11.95
N ALA A 313 -8.75 -8.73 -11.25
CA ALA A 313 -9.89 -7.97 -10.76
C ALA A 313 -9.77 -7.72 -9.26
N LEU A 314 -10.17 -6.53 -8.83
CA LEU A 314 -10.45 -6.20 -7.44
C LEU A 314 -11.97 -6.13 -7.26
N TYR A 315 -12.49 -6.93 -6.35
CA TYR A 315 -13.85 -6.86 -5.86
C TYR A 315 -13.85 -6.19 -4.49
N ARG A 316 -14.85 -5.35 -4.25
CA ARG A 316 -15.16 -4.80 -2.94
C ARG A 316 -16.64 -4.96 -2.69
N ASP A 317 -16.99 -5.52 -1.53
CA ASP A 317 -18.38 -5.82 -1.16
C ASP A 317 -19.10 -6.65 -2.26
N ASP A 318 -18.39 -7.66 -2.78
CA ASP A 318 -18.79 -8.54 -3.88
C ASP A 318 -19.07 -7.84 -5.23
N GLN A 319 -18.74 -6.55 -5.35
CA GLN A 319 -18.87 -5.77 -6.58
C GLN A 319 -17.51 -5.53 -7.23
N LEU A 320 -17.40 -5.81 -8.53
CA LEU A 320 -16.21 -5.51 -9.31
C LEU A 320 -15.91 -4.00 -9.27
N GLN A 321 -14.72 -3.61 -8.82
CA GLN A 321 -14.30 -2.20 -8.73
C GLN A 321 -13.27 -1.86 -9.80
N GLN A 322 -12.33 -2.77 -10.04
CA GLN A 322 -11.23 -2.54 -10.96
C GLN A 322 -10.89 -3.82 -11.72
N LEU A 323 -10.66 -3.69 -13.02
CA LEU A 323 -10.14 -4.74 -13.88
C LEU A 323 -8.84 -4.28 -14.54
N THR A 324 -7.75 -4.95 -14.19
CA THR A 324 -6.43 -4.74 -14.82
C THR A 324 -6.16 -5.87 -15.79
N ILE A 325 -6.08 -5.57 -17.08
CA ILE A 325 -5.85 -6.53 -18.16
C ILE A 325 -4.41 -6.35 -18.64
N ASN A 326 -3.65 -7.45 -18.69
CA ASN A 326 -2.35 -7.50 -19.31
C ASN A 326 -2.45 -8.31 -20.60
N ILE A 327 -1.94 -7.75 -21.68
CA ILE A 327 -1.91 -8.37 -23.00
C ILE A 327 -0.46 -8.35 -23.49
N SER A 328 0.13 -9.53 -23.68
CA SER A 328 1.49 -9.67 -24.20
C SER A 328 1.48 -10.30 -25.59
N LEU A 329 1.99 -9.58 -26.59
CA LEU A 329 1.97 -9.98 -28.00
C LEU A 329 3.27 -9.59 -28.74
N PRO A 330 3.76 -10.42 -29.67
CA PRO A 330 4.79 -10.00 -30.60
C PRO A 330 4.19 -9.09 -31.68
N PHE A 331 4.58 -7.81 -31.69
CA PHE A 331 4.23 -6.88 -32.76
C PHE A 331 5.38 -6.76 -33.76
N TYR A 332 5.05 -6.69 -35.06
CA TYR A 332 6.04 -6.57 -36.13
C TYR A 332 6.17 -5.15 -36.68
N GLY A 333 5.30 -4.23 -36.23
CA GLY A 333 5.42 -2.81 -36.56
C GLY A 333 4.47 -1.91 -35.77
N LYS A 334 4.74 -0.60 -35.73
CA LYS A 334 3.92 0.36 -34.97
C LYS A 334 2.50 0.54 -35.51
N ALA A 335 2.28 0.38 -36.80
CA ALA A 335 0.93 0.43 -37.37
C ALA A 335 0.03 -0.71 -36.82
N GLU A 336 0.62 -1.88 -36.59
CA GLU A 336 -0.06 -3.03 -35.99
C GLU A 336 -0.45 -2.74 -34.53
N VAL A 337 0.48 -2.17 -33.76
CA VAL A 337 0.22 -1.72 -32.38
C VAL A 337 -0.96 -0.74 -32.36
N VAL A 338 -0.95 0.28 -33.22
CA VAL A 338 -2.03 1.28 -33.28
C VAL A 338 -3.38 0.63 -33.59
N GLY A 339 -3.45 -0.23 -34.61
CA GLY A 339 -4.68 -0.93 -34.98
C GLY A 339 -5.19 -1.85 -33.86
N PHE A 340 -4.27 -2.60 -33.24
CA PHE A 340 -4.58 -3.47 -32.10
C PHE A 340 -5.15 -2.68 -30.92
N THR A 341 -4.49 -1.59 -30.52
CA THR A 341 -4.94 -0.74 -29.41
C THR A 341 -6.31 -0.13 -29.69
N GLN A 342 -6.58 0.32 -30.93
CA GLN A 342 -7.89 0.83 -31.33
C GLN A 342 -8.99 -0.23 -31.18
N TYR A 343 -8.72 -1.44 -31.66
CA TYR A 343 -9.65 -2.56 -31.56
C TYR A 343 -9.95 -2.93 -30.10
N VAL A 344 -8.91 -3.12 -29.29
CA VAL A 344 -9.07 -3.43 -27.86
C VAL A 344 -9.80 -2.31 -27.11
N THR A 345 -9.57 -1.05 -27.46
CA THR A 345 -10.29 0.09 -26.87
C THR A 345 -11.80 -0.02 -27.14
N GLY A 346 -12.20 -0.39 -28.37
CA GLY A 346 -13.59 -0.65 -28.72
C GLY A 346 -14.21 -1.75 -27.86
N LEU A 347 -13.51 -2.89 -27.74
CA LEU A 347 -13.97 -4.01 -26.92
C LEU A 347 -14.11 -3.65 -25.43
N VAL A 348 -13.20 -2.84 -24.89
CA VAL A 348 -13.28 -2.37 -23.49
C VAL A 348 -14.54 -1.55 -23.27
N MET A 349 -14.86 -0.65 -24.21
CA MET A 349 -16.06 0.19 -24.13
C MET A 349 -17.35 -0.60 -24.30
N GLU A 350 -17.34 -1.65 -25.12
CA GLU A 350 -18.51 -2.48 -25.39
C GLU A 350 -18.82 -3.48 -24.28
N LYS A 351 -17.79 -4.16 -23.74
CA LYS A 351 -17.99 -5.36 -22.89
C LYS A 351 -17.99 -5.07 -21.39
N PHE A 352 -17.25 -4.06 -20.93
CA PHE A 352 -17.07 -3.82 -19.50
C PHE A 352 -17.97 -2.67 -19.01
N PRO A 353 -18.62 -2.84 -17.86
CA PRO A 353 -19.54 -1.84 -17.33
C PRO A 353 -18.83 -0.52 -17.04
N ASP A 354 -19.51 0.61 -17.20
CA ASP A 354 -18.93 1.94 -17.03
C ASP A 354 -18.56 2.28 -15.58
N TYR A 355 -19.18 1.64 -14.58
CA TYR A 355 -18.93 1.92 -13.16
C TYR A 355 -17.59 1.43 -12.61
N ILE A 356 -16.79 0.70 -13.40
CA ILE A 356 -15.49 0.15 -12.96
C ILE A 356 -14.30 0.86 -13.62
N ASN A 357 -13.17 0.87 -12.92
CA ASN A 357 -11.90 1.23 -13.51
C ASN A 357 -11.37 0.07 -14.38
N VAL A 358 -11.03 0.33 -15.65
CA VAL A 358 -10.39 -0.65 -16.54
C VAL A 358 -9.04 -0.12 -16.99
N ASN A 359 -7.99 -0.88 -16.70
CA ASN A 359 -6.63 -0.60 -17.17
C ASN A 359 -6.18 -1.74 -18.08
N VAL A 360 -5.82 -1.45 -19.33
CA VAL A 360 -5.24 -2.44 -20.25
C VAL A 360 -3.81 -2.05 -20.54
N TYR A 361 -2.88 -2.93 -20.17
CA TYR A 361 -1.46 -2.82 -20.46
C TYR A 361 -1.13 -3.77 -21.61
N ILE A 362 -0.65 -3.20 -22.72
CA ILE A 362 -0.28 -3.96 -23.91
C ILE A 362 1.23 -3.86 -24.07
N SER A 363 1.90 -5.00 -24.10
CA SER A 363 3.36 -5.10 -24.18
C SER A 363 3.83 -6.13 -25.21
N SER A 364 5.06 -5.96 -25.68
CA SER A 364 5.80 -6.94 -26.46
C SER A 364 7.02 -7.44 -25.69
N THR A 365 7.82 -8.32 -26.30
CA THR A 365 9.14 -8.71 -25.76
C THR A 365 10.10 -7.53 -25.64
N GLY A 366 9.88 -6.44 -26.39
CA GLY A 366 10.68 -5.22 -26.34
C GLY A 366 10.27 -4.25 -25.23
N GLY A 367 9.12 -4.44 -24.59
CA GLY A 367 8.62 -3.57 -23.52
C GLY A 367 7.17 -3.12 -23.72
N PRO A 368 6.74 -2.04 -23.06
CA PRO A 368 5.38 -1.52 -23.19
C PRO A 368 5.12 -0.93 -24.58
N GLU A 369 3.99 -1.27 -25.18
CA GLU A 369 3.60 -0.84 -26.53
C GLU A 369 2.46 0.17 -26.50
N SER A 370 1.46 -0.07 -25.63
CA SER A 370 0.38 0.89 -25.38
C SER A 370 -0.29 0.67 -24.02
N ILE A 371 -1.05 1.69 -23.61
CA ILE A 371 -1.90 1.64 -22.42
C ILE A 371 -3.28 2.23 -22.74
N ILE A 372 -4.33 1.60 -22.19
CA ILE A 372 -5.71 2.06 -22.22
C ILE A 372 -6.16 2.19 -20.77
N VAL A 373 -6.64 3.37 -20.37
CA VAL A 373 -7.15 3.65 -19.02
C VAL A 373 -8.56 4.22 -19.14
N ARG A 374 -9.57 3.48 -18.67
CA ARG A 374 -10.93 3.96 -18.51
C ARG A 374 -11.25 4.06 -17.03
N GLN A 375 -11.34 5.28 -16.52
CA GLN A 375 -11.83 5.52 -15.17
C GLN A 375 -13.33 5.21 -15.09
N ALA A 376 -13.80 4.83 -13.91
CA ALA A 376 -15.22 4.64 -13.64
C ALA A 376 -16.01 5.90 -14.04
N LYS A 377 -17.12 5.69 -14.76
CA LYS A 377 -18.06 6.70 -15.28
C LYS A 377 -17.44 7.67 -16.31
N ALA A 378 -16.25 7.39 -16.82
CA ALA A 378 -15.67 8.19 -17.90
C ALA A 378 -16.27 7.79 -19.26
N ASP A 379 -16.78 8.77 -20.01
CA ASP A 379 -17.35 8.56 -21.35
C ASP A 379 -16.31 8.05 -22.37
N LYS A 380 -15.04 8.39 -22.17
CA LYS A 380 -13.94 8.04 -23.07
C LYS A 380 -12.71 7.56 -22.28
N PRO A 381 -12.00 6.54 -22.77
CA PRO A 381 -10.75 6.12 -22.17
C PRO A 381 -9.60 7.05 -22.58
N PHE A 382 -8.59 7.16 -21.72
CA PHE A 382 -7.26 7.62 -22.10
C PHE A 382 -6.53 6.49 -22.84
N VAL A 383 -5.92 6.80 -23.98
CA VAL A 383 -5.17 5.84 -24.80
C VAL A 383 -3.82 6.45 -25.15
N HIS A 384 -2.75 5.69 -24.95
CA HIS A 384 -1.40 6.10 -25.31
C HIS A 384 -0.62 4.98 -25.98
N ILE A 385 0.11 5.32 -27.05
CA ILE A 385 1.04 4.44 -27.77
C ILE A 385 2.46 4.89 -27.44
N TYR A 386 3.26 3.98 -26.89
CA TYR A 386 4.66 4.26 -26.55
C TYR A 386 5.49 4.44 -27.82
N GLN A 387 6.43 5.38 -27.80
CA GLN A 387 7.34 5.71 -28.92
C GLN A 387 8.65 4.95 -28.83
#